data_AF-A0A158E8F8-F1
#
_entry.id   AF-A0A158E8F8-F1
#
_cell.length_a   1.000
_cell.length_b   1.000
_cell.length_c   1.000
_cell.angle_alpha   90.00
_cell.angle_beta   90.00
_cell.angle_gamma   90.00
#
_symmetry.space_group_name_H-M   'P 1'
#
loop_
_entity.id
_entity.type
_entity.pdbx_description
1 polymer ?
#
loop_
_entity_poly.entity_id
_entity_poly.type
_entity_poly.pdbx_seq_one_letter_code
_entity_poly.pdbx_strand_id
1 'polypeptide(L)'
;MNARDGDTRALVTIAGAGGGGGKGGGGSGGTSAPVEAPDSLRSIQYARVINLICEGEVEGIVGGAQGIYCDDTPLQNADGTWNFSGAAVEWRSGTASQQPITGFSATESESTVGVQVTAAAPVVRSVTNPNMTAFRITLGFPC
;
A
#
# COMPACT_ATOMS: atom_id res chain seq x y z
N MET A 1 -59.04 33.36 1.57
CA MET A 1 -60.10 32.35 1.38
C MET A 1 -59.42 30.99 1.36
N ASN A 2 -59.72 30.14 2.34
CA ASN A 2 -59.20 28.78 2.46
C ASN A 2 -60.11 27.80 1.73
N ALA A 3 -59.52 26.82 1.03
CA ALA A 3 -60.02 25.45 0.83
C ALA A 3 -58.81 24.65 0.27
N ARG A 4 -58.17 23.75 1.02
CA ARG A 4 -58.60 22.40 1.45
C ARG A 4 -58.90 21.49 0.26
N ASP A 5 -58.07 20.45 0.14
CA ASP A 5 -58.34 19.02 -0.13
C ASP A 5 -56.97 18.32 -0.25
N GLY A 6 -56.52 17.30 0.50
CA GLY A 6 -57.15 16.44 1.47
C GLY A 6 -57.21 14.98 1.01
N ASP A 7 -56.07 14.25 0.90
CA ASP A 7 -56.04 12.77 1.03
C ASP A 7 -54.59 12.22 1.19
N THR A 8 -54.06 12.11 2.41
CA THR A 8 -53.87 10.90 3.24
C THR A 8 -52.98 9.75 2.69
N ARG A 9 -51.67 9.86 2.96
CA ARG A 9 -50.86 8.71 3.40
C ARG A 9 -50.08 9.10 4.66
N ALA A 10 -50.75 9.01 5.80
CA ALA A 10 -50.16 9.27 7.11
C ALA A 10 -49.87 7.94 7.83
N LEU A 11 -48.65 7.77 8.34
CA LEU A 11 -48.33 7.10 9.61
C LEU A 11 -46.98 7.71 10.09
N VAL A 12 -47.02 8.84 10.82
CA VAL A 12 -46.95 8.98 12.29
C VAL A 12 -45.56 8.65 12.89
N THR A 13 -45.01 9.68 13.52
CA THR A 13 -43.71 9.87 14.17
C THR A 13 -43.62 9.21 15.55
N ILE A 14 -42.43 8.70 15.95
CA ILE A 14 -42.10 8.49 17.37
C ILE A 14 -41.03 9.51 17.77
N ALA A 15 -41.46 10.56 18.48
CA ALA A 15 -40.62 11.46 19.25
C ALA A 15 -40.66 11.03 20.72
N GLY A 16 -39.49 10.72 21.29
CA GLY A 16 -39.34 10.51 22.72
C GLY A 16 -39.23 11.85 23.44
N ALA A 17 -40.21 12.14 24.31
CA ALA A 17 -40.14 13.21 25.30
C ALA A 17 -39.36 12.72 26.53
N GLY A 18 -38.35 13.48 26.97
CA GLY A 18 -37.62 13.26 28.22
C GLY A 18 -37.11 14.59 28.76
N GLY A 19 -37.62 14.98 29.93
CA GLY A 19 -37.57 16.33 30.50
C GLY A 19 -36.22 16.85 30.97
N GLY A 20 -36.20 18.15 31.25
CA GLY A 20 -35.04 18.89 31.75
C GLY A 20 -34.66 18.58 33.20
N GLY A 21 -33.43 18.97 33.55
CA GLY A 21 -32.90 18.96 34.91
C GLY A 21 -31.38 18.93 34.92
N GLY A 22 -30.73 20.08 35.14
CA GLY A 22 -29.28 20.19 35.19
C GLY A 22 -28.64 19.54 36.43
N LYS A 23 -27.34 19.21 36.29
CA LYS A 23 -26.40 19.12 37.40
C LYS A 23 -24.97 19.32 36.89
N GLY A 24 -24.28 20.29 37.48
CA GLY A 24 -22.86 20.51 37.29
C GLY A 24 -21.99 19.47 38.00
N GLY A 25 -20.71 19.52 37.68
CA GLY A 25 -19.62 18.67 38.20
C GLY A 25 -18.75 18.26 37.01
N GLY A 26 -17.62 18.90 36.73
CA GLY A 26 -16.45 18.92 37.61
C GLY A 26 -15.61 17.69 37.29
N GLY A 27 -14.63 17.84 36.39
CA GLY A 27 -13.79 16.72 35.95
C GLY A 27 -12.67 17.15 35.03
N SER A 28 -11.67 17.81 35.62
CA SER A 28 -10.34 17.98 35.04
C SER A 28 -9.75 16.60 34.72
N GLY A 29 -9.71 16.23 33.45
CA GLY A 29 -9.04 15.04 32.97
C GLY A 29 -9.03 15.05 31.46
N GLY A 30 -7.88 15.39 30.86
CA GLY A 30 -7.68 15.42 29.42
C GLY A 30 -8.20 14.12 28.81
N THR A 31 -9.27 14.22 28.04
CA THR A 31 -9.85 13.11 27.33
C THR A 31 -8.89 12.79 26.20
N SER A 32 -8.04 11.77 26.38
CA SER A 32 -7.30 11.22 25.26
C SER A 32 -8.35 10.67 24.29
N ALA A 33 -8.52 11.34 23.15
CA ALA A 33 -9.29 10.75 22.06
C ALA A 33 -8.67 9.37 21.77
N PRO A 34 -9.47 8.30 21.62
CA PRO A 34 -8.96 7.04 21.10
C PRO A 34 -8.32 7.33 19.74
N VAL A 35 -7.00 7.17 19.65
CA VAL A 35 -6.28 7.19 18.39
C VAL A 35 -6.18 5.73 17.96
N GLU A 36 -6.88 5.37 16.89
CA GLU A 36 -6.69 4.08 16.24
C GLU A 36 -5.22 3.98 15.81
N ALA A 37 -4.56 2.91 16.22
CA ALA A 37 -3.21 2.62 15.76
C ALA A 37 -3.26 2.48 14.21
N PRO A 38 -2.29 3.05 13.48
CA PRO A 38 -2.22 2.87 12.03
C PRO A 38 -2.24 1.39 11.70
N ASP A 39 -3.21 0.94 10.91
CA ASP A 39 -3.30 -0.44 10.44
C ASP A 39 -2.05 -0.79 9.61
N SER A 40 -1.14 -1.56 10.21
CA SER A 40 0.09 -2.04 9.57
C SER A 40 0.03 -3.52 9.19
N LEU A 41 -1.16 -4.16 9.19
CA LEU A 41 -1.33 -5.57 8.82
C LEU A 41 -1.08 -5.85 7.33
N ARG A 42 -0.89 -4.82 6.51
CA ARG A 42 -0.62 -4.98 5.07
C ARG A 42 0.87 -5.09 4.81
N SER A 43 1.34 -6.31 4.61
CA SER A 43 2.64 -6.58 4.00
C SER A 43 2.65 -6.07 2.55
N ILE A 44 3.63 -5.23 2.21
CA ILE A 44 3.84 -4.82 0.81
C ILE A 44 4.62 -5.94 0.12
N GLN A 45 4.02 -6.53 -0.91
CA GLN A 45 4.66 -7.55 -1.73
C GLN A 45 5.01 -6.96 -3.10
N TYR A 46 6.22 -7.25 -3.55
CA TYR A 46 6.71 -6.80 -4.86
C TYR A 46 6.81 -7.99 -5.80
N ALA A 47 6.25 -7.86 -7.00
CA ALA A 47 6.46 -8.79 -8.10
C ALA A 47 7.50 -8.24 -9.08
N ARG A 48 8.29 -9.14 -9.67
CA ARG A 48 9.21 -8.83 -10.77
C ARG A 48 8.84 -9.76 -11.94
N VAL A 49 8.66 -9.19 -13.12
CA VAL A 49 8.18 -9.91 -14.32
C VAL A 49 9.15 -9.64 -15.48
N ILE A 50 9.43 -10.66 -16.29
CA ILE A 50 10.17 -10.53 -17.56
C ILE A 50 9.23 -10.94 -18.69
N ASN A 51 9.07 -10.06 -19.67
CA ASN A 51 8.38 -10.35 -20.92
C ASN A 51 9.38 -10.43 -22.07
N LEU A 52 9.31 -11.50 -22.86
CA LEU A 52 10.07 -11.68 -24.09
C LEU A 52 9.14 -11.40 -25.27
N ILE A 53 9.37 -10.32 -26.00
CA ILE A 53 8.42 -9.83 -27.02
C ILE A 53 8.75 -10.40 -28.41
N CYS A 54 10.03 -10.48 -28.77
CA CYS A 54 10.48 -10.88 -30.11
C CYS A 54 11.87 -11.52 -30.08
N GLU A 55 12.25 -12.11 -31.20
CA GLU A 55 13.64 -12.48 -31.50
C GLU A 55 14.31 -11.39 -32.35
N GLY A 56 15.54 -11.02 -32.01
CA GLY A 56 16.29 -9.96 -32.70
C GLY A 56 16.11 -8.56 -32.11
N GLU A 57 16.83 -7.60 -32.70
CA GLU A 57 16.89 -6.23 -32.19
C GLU A 57 15.64 -5.43 -32.57
N VAL A 58 15.01 -4.80 -31.56
CA VAL A 58 13.86 -3.89 -31.76
C VAL A 58 14.02 -2.59 -30.98
N GLU A 59 13.41 -1.54 -31.50
CA GLU A 59 13.60 -0.16 -31.02
C GLU A 59 13.05 0.06 -29.60
N GLY A 60 11.91 -0.55 -29.28
CA GLY A 60 11.29 -0.37 -27.97
C GLY A 60 9.79 -0.63 -27.96
N ILE A 61 9.21 -0.47 -26.76
CA ILE A 61 7.77 -0.44 -26.58
C ILE A 61 7.26 0.93 -27.03
N VAL A 62 6.27 0.94 -27.92
CA VAL A 62 5.64 2.17 -28.41
C VAL A 62 5.07 2.95 -27.22
N GLY A 63 5.49 4.20 -27.04
CA GLY A 63 5.08 5.03 -25.90
C GLY A 63 5.78 4.71 -24.57
N GLY A 64 6.79 3.83 -24.56
CA GLY A 64 7.54 3.49 -23.35
C GLY A 64 6.63 2.99 -22.23
N ALA A 65 6.76 3.56 -21.03
CA ALA A 65 5.91 3.18 -19.88
C ALA A 65 4.42 3.49 -20.08
N GLN A 66 4.06 4.45 -20.95
CA GLN A 66 2.67 4.76 -21.30
C GLN A 66 2.05 3.65 -22.18
N GLY A 67 2.89 2.91 -22.90
CA GLY A 67 2.48 1.78 -23.74
C GLY A 67 2.37 0.45 -23.02
N ILE A 68 2.65 0.41 -21.71
CA ILE A 68 2.62 -0.80 -20.89
C ILE A 68 1.42 -0.73 -19.96
N TYR A 69 0.61 -1.78 -19.96
CA TYR A 69 -0.65 -1.82 -19.21
C TYR A 69 -0.61 -2.93 -18.16
N CYS A 70 -1.13 -2.62 -16.99
CA CYS A 70 -1.45 -3.57 -15.93
C CYS A 70 -2.96 -3.51 -15.71
N ASP A 71 -3.67 -4.58 -16.06
CA ASP A 71 -5.14 -4.66 -15.97
C ASP A 71 -5.83 -3.45 -16.63
N ASP A 72 -5.54 -3.26 -17.92
CA ASP A 72 -6.01 -2.15 -18.76
C ASP A 72 -5.64 -0.73 -18.28
N THR A 73 -4.85 -0.59 -17.21
CA THR A 73 -4.35 0.70 -16.71
C THR A 73 -2.90 0.91 -17.17
N PRO A 74 -2.57 2.00 -17.90
CA PRO A 74 -1.20 2.26 -18.31
C PRO A 74 -0.31 2.51 -17.10
N LEU A 75 0.97 2.13 -17.14
CA LEU A 75 1.88 2.37 -16.02
C LEU A 75 2.13 3.86 -15.79
N GLN A 76 2.15 4.64 -16.86
CA GLN A 76 2.37 6.08 -16.85
C GLN A 76 1.30 6.80 -17.68
N ASN A 77 0.80 7.92 -17.16
CA ASN A 77 -0.15 8.79 -17.84
C ASN A 77 0.53 9.62 -18.93
N ALA A 78 -0.29 10.26 -19.79
CA ALA A 78 0.19 11.15 -20.85
C ALA A 78 1.03 12.33 -20.33
N ASP A 79 0.77 12.77 -19.10
CA ASP A 79 1.50 13.85 -18.41
C ASP A 79 2.78 13.38 -17.70
N GLY A 80 3.12 12.08 -17.79
CA GLY A 80 4.30 11.49 -17.18
C GLY A 80 4.11 11.04 -15.73
N THR A 81 2.92 11.19 -15.14
CA THR A 81 2.65 10.69 -13.78
C THR A 81 2.48 9.16 -13.76
N TRP A 82 2.99 8.49 -12.73
CA TRP A 82 2.89 7.03 -12.59
C TRP A 82 1.60 6.63 -11.88
N ASN A 83 0.89 5.64 -12.43
CA ASN A 83 -0.33 5.11 -11.83
C ASN A 83 -0.07 4.10 -10.69
N PHE A 84 1.14 3.53 -10.63
CA PHE A 84 1.53 2.53 -9.64
C PHE A 84 2.77 2.99 -8.87
N SER A 85 2.60 3.23 -7.57
CA SER A 85 3.72 3.63 -6.70
C SER A 85 4.75 2.50 -6.60
N GLY A 86 6.03 2.83 -6.84
CA GLY A 86 7.13 1.86 -6.80
C GLY A 86 7.27 1.01 -8.06
N ALA A 87 6.47 1.26 -9.10
CA ALA A 87 6.67 0.62 -10.40
C ALA A 87 7.94 1.16 -11.08
N ALA A 88 8.65 0.27 -11.74
CA ALA A 88 9.80 0.58 -12.57
C ALA A 88 9.85 -0.39 -13.76
N VAL A 89 10.40 0.08 -14.88
CA VAL A 89 10.54 -0.71 -16.10
C VAL A 89 11.96 -0.57 -16.62
N GLU A 90 12.57 -1.69 -16.98
CA GLU A 90 13.81 -1.75 -17.74
C GLU A 90 13.50 -2.35 -19.11
N TRP A 91 14.05 -1.75 -20.17
CA TRP A 91 13.93 -2.24 -21.54
C TRP A 91 15.28 -2.74 -22.04
N ARG A 92 15.28 -3.83 -22.82
CA ARG A 92 16.42 -4.29 -23.60
C ARG A 92 16.00 -4.50 -25.05
N SER A 93 16.78 -3.97 -25.98
CA SER A 93 16.49 -4.03 -27.41
C SER A 93 16.67 -5.43 -28.01
N GLY A 94 17.34 -6.36 -27.33
CA GLY A 94 17.56 -7.72 -27.85
C GLY A 94 18.77 -7.86 -28.78
N THR A 95 19.75 -6.98 -28.65
CA THR A 95 21.03 -7.07 -29.38
C THR A 95 21.75 -8.40 -29.14
N ALA A 96 22.55 -8.84 -30.13
CA ALA A 96 23.34 -10.06 -30.02
C ALA A 96 24.32 -10.05 -28.81
N SER A 97 24.83 -8.86 -28.46
CA SER A 97 25.60 -8.64 -27.23
C SER A 97 24.80 -7.72 -26.30
N GLN A 98 24.37 -8.23 -25.15
CA GLN A 98 23.63 -7.49 -24.13
C GLN A 98 24.07 -7.88 -22.72
N GLN A 99 23.91 -6.97 -21.76
CA GLN A 99 24.23 -7.24 -20.36
C GLN A 99 23.22 -8.20 -19.72
N PRO A 100 23.66 -9.06 -18.78
CA PRO A 100 22.76 -9.98 -18.08
C PRO A 100 21.61 -9.25 -17.36
N ILE A 101 20.44 -9.90 -17.32
CA ILE A 101 19.29 -9.41 -16.54
C ILE A 101 19.57 -9.64 -15.05
N THR A 102 19.73 -8.55 -14.30
CA THR A 102 19.99 -8.62 -12.85
C THR A 102 18.69 -8.60 -12.06
N GLY A 103 18.74 -9.05 -10.80
CA GLY A 103 17.59 -8.97 -9.90
C GLY A 103 16.53 -10.07 -10.06
N PHE A 104 16.77 -11.11 -10.86
CA PHE A 104 15.89 -12.29 -10.95
C PHE A 104 16.53 -13.57 -10.40
N SER A 105 17.86 -13.60 -10.27
CA SER A 105 18.56 -14.66 -9.55
C SER A 105 18.51 -14.36 -8.05
N ALA A 106 17.84 -15.19 -7.28
CA ALA A 106 17.86 -15.12 -5.83
C ALA A 106 18.00 -16.52 -5.22
N THR A 107 19.05 -16.69 -4.41
CA THR A 107 19.13 -17.75 -3.41
C THR A 107 18.91 -17.08 -2.06
N GLU A 108 17.71 -17.23 -1.51
CA GLU A 108 17.36 -16.63 -0.22
C GLU A 108 17.69 -17.61 0.92
N SER A 109 18.29 -17.10 1.99
CA SER A 109 18.55 -17.84 3.22
C SER A 109 18.01 -17.01 4.39
N GLU A 110 17.01 -17.55 5.09
CA GLU A 110 16.37 -16.88 6.20
C GLU A 110 17.01 -17.29 7.53
N SER A 111 17.24 -16.31 8.42
CA SER A 111 17.67 -16.55 9.79
C SER A 111 16.73 -15.83 10.75
N THR A 112 15.87 -16.60 11.43
CA THR A 112 14.98 -16.04 12.46
C THR A 112 15.81 -15.48 13.63
N VAL A 113 15.58 -14.20 13.94
CA VAL A 113 16.28 -13.52 15.05
C VAL A 113 15.51 -13.64 16.36
N GLY A 114 14.18 -13.52 16.34
CA GLY A 114 13.33 -13.76 17.53
C GLY A 114 13.55 -12.79 18.70
N VAL A 115 14.12 -11.61 18.47
CA VAL A 115 14.42 -10.61 19.51
C VAL A 115 13.49 -9.41 19.37
N GLN A 116 13.00 -8.90 20.50
CA GLN A 116 12.26 -7.65 20.56
C GLN A 116 13.20 -6.46 20.29
N VAL A 117 12.89 -5.67 19.26
CA VAL A 117 13.60 -4.43 18.95
C VAL A 117 13.01 -3.31 19.81
N THR A 118 13.84 -2.62 20.59
CA THR A 118 13.44 -1.46 21.41
C THR A 118 14.35 -0.27 21.15
N ALA A 119 13.89 0.94 21.45
CA ALA A 119 14.72 2.14 21.31
C ALA A 119 15.92 2.18 22.28
N ALA A 120 15.87 1.43 23.38
CA ALA A 120 16.89 1.44 24.43
C ALA A 120 18.15 0.65 24.05
N ALA A 121 18.04 -0.38 23.21
CA ALA A 121 19.15 -1.27 22.87
C ALA A 121 19.12 -1.71 21.40
N PRO A 122 20.23 -1.55 20.64
CA PRO A 122 20.30 -2.00 19.26
C PRO A 122 20.39 -3.53 19.18
N VAL A 123 19.80 -4.11 18.13
CA VAL A 123 19.96 -5.52 17.78
C VAL A 123 21.01 -5.64 16.68
N VAL A 124 22.12 -6.33 16.96
CA VAL A 124 23.24 -6.49 16.02
C VAL A 124 23.33 -7.95 15.59
N ARG A 125 23.41 -8.21 14.27
CA ARG A 125 23.59 -9.55 13.70
C ARG A 125 24.67 -9.52 12.63
N SER A 126 25.60 -10.47 12.72
CA SER A 126 26.60 -10.72 11.68
C SER A 126 26.03 -11.68 10.64
N VAL A 127 26.14 -11.32 9.37
CA VAL A 127 25.78 -12.21 8.25
C VAL A 127 27.03 -12.48 7.42
N THR A 128 27.42 -13.74 7.33
CA THR A 128 28.63 -14.18 6.64
C THR A 128 28.23 -14.99 5.41
N ASN A 129 27.91 -14.30 4.32
CA ASN A 129 27.75 -14.91 3.00
C ASN A 129 28.47 -14.05 1.95
N PRO A 130 29.60 -14.52 1.39
CA PRO A 130 30.40 -13.72 0.45
C PRO A 130 29.71 -13.50 -0.90
N ASN A 131 28.66 -14.24 -1.21
CA ASN A 131 27.93 -14.15 -2.49
C ASN A 131 26.63 -13.34 -2.38
N MET A 132 26.38 -12.69 -1.24
CA MET A 132 25.14 -11.96 -0.97
C MET A 132 25.17 -10.56 -1.57
N THR A 133 24.10 -10.19 -2.26
CA THR A 133 23.97 -8.88 -2.94
C THR A 133 22.87 -7.99 -2.36
N ALA A 134 21.99 -8.53 -1.51
CA ALA A 134 20.89 -7.80 -0.88
C ALA A 134 20.49 -8.43 0.47
N PHE A 135 19.86 -7.63 1.34
CA PHE A 135 19.23 -8.07 2.59
C PHE A 135 17.74 -7.74 2.60
N ARG A 136 16.94 -8.64 3.17
CA ARG A 136 15.54 -8.39 3.53
C ARG A 136 15.41 -8.49 5.05
N ILE A 137 14.75 -7.51 5.67
CA ILE A 137 14.46 -7.50 7.10
C ILE A 137 12.95 -7.55 7.26
N THR A 138 12.46 -8.51 8.06
CA THR A 138 11.05 -8.63 8.43
C THR A 138 10.88 -8.23 9.89
N LEU A 139 10.02 -7.23 10.15
CA LEU A 139 9.68 -6.78 11.50
C LEU A 139 8.22 -7.13 11.79
N GLY A 140 7.96 -7.72 12.95
CA GLY A 140 6.63 -7.93 13.49
C GLY A 140 6.32 -6.87 14.55
N PHE A 141 5.14 -6.26 14.46
CA PHE A 141 4.65 -5.30 15.46
C PHE A 141 3.51 -5.95 16.24
N PRO A 142 3.55 -5.93 17.59
CA PRO A 142 2.43 -6.40 18.40
C PRO A 142 1.20 -5.52 18.17
N CYS A 143 0.01 -6.13 18.19
CA CYS A 143 -1.28 -5.46 18.16
C CYS A 143 -1.69 -4.90 19.53
#